data_AF-A0A9K3HZ26-F1
#
_entry.id   AF-A0A9K3HZ26-F1
#
_cell.length_a   1.000
_cell.length_b   1.000
_cell.length_c   1.000
_cell.angle_alpha   90.00
_cell.angle_beta   90.00
_cell.angle_gamma   90.00
#
_symmetry.space_group_name_H-M   'P 1'
#
loop_
_entity.id
_entity.type
_entity.pdbx_description
1 polymer ?
#
loop_
_entity_poly.entity_id
_entity_poly.type
_entity_poly.pdbx_seq_one_letter_code
_entity_poly.pdbx_strand_id
1 'polypeptide(L)'
;MASKATLLLAFTLLFATCIARHQQRQQQQNQCQLQNIEALEPIEVIQAEAGVTEIWDAYDQQFQCAGVDFIRHRIQPGGLLLPSCWISKFQNTKIHKDKLTNRKLILLLQTHTFIHCNTKHIYTHLATYK
;
A
#
# COMPACT_ATOMS: atom_id res chain seq x y z
N MET A 1 -3.69 -13.84 52.68
CA MET A 1 -4.83 -13.87 51.72
C MET A 1 -4.54 -13.18 50.38
N ALA A 2 -3.38 -12.53 50.19
CA ALA A 2 -3.02 -11.85 48.95
C ALA A 2 -2.57 -12.78 47.80
N SER A 3 -1.99 -13.95 48.08
CA SER A 3 -1.40 -14.82 47.04
C SER A 3 -2.41 -15.38 46.04
N LYS A 4 -3.62 -15.73 46.51
CA LYS A 4 -4.68 -16.28 45.65
C LYS A 4 -5.26 -15.22 44.69
N ALA A 5 -5.40 -13.98 45.16
CA ALA A 5 -5.88 -12.87 44.34
C ALA A 5 -4.88 -12.52 43.23
N THR A 6 -3.58 -12.53 43.55
CA THR A 6 -2.51 -12.29 42.56
C THR A 6 -2.45 -13.41 41.51
N LEU A 7 -2.59 -14.66 41.92
CA LEU A 7 -2.62 -15.81 41.00
C LEU A 7 -3.84 -15.76 40.06
N LEU A 8 -5.02 -15.43 40.57
CA LEU A 8 -6.23 -15.27 39.76
C LEU A 8 -6.10 -14.12 38.75
N LEU A 9 -5.59 -12.96 39.19
CA LEU A 9 -5.35 -11.82 38.30
C LEU A 9 -4.34 -12.17 37.20
N ALA A 10 -3.21 -12.79 37.56
CA ALA A 10 -2.21 -13.24 36.59
C ALA A 10 -2.81 -14.23 35.57
N PHE A 11 -3.64 -15.16 36.03
CA PHE A 11 -4.35 -16.09 35.16
C PHE A 11 -5.29 -15.33 34.20
N THR A 12 -6.16 -14.45 34.70
CA THR A 12 -7.07 -13.68 33.82
C THR A 12 -6.35 -12.85 32.75
N LEU A 13 -5.20 -12.26 33.09
CA LEU A 13 -4.37 -11.50 32.14
C LEU A 13 -3.75 -12.40 31.07
N LEU A 14 -3.28 -13.60 31.44
CA LEU A 14 -2.77 -14.58 30.47
C LEU A 14 -3.86 -15.10 29.52
N PHE A 15 -5.07 -15.39 30.02
CA PHE A 15 -6.17 -15.83 29.17
C PHE A 15 -6.66 -14.72 28.23
N ALA A 16 -6.80 -13.49 28.74
CA ALA A 16 -7.22 -12.35 27.91
C ALA A 16 -6.23 -12.06 26.77
N THR A 17 -4.92 -12.12 27.07
CA THR A 17 -3.87 -11.89 26.06
C THR A 17 -3.78 -13.02 25.02
N CYS A 18 -4.01 -14.27 25.40
CA CYS A 18 -4.08 -15.40 24.47
C CYS A 18 -5.28 -15.30 23.51
N ILE A 19 -6.46 -14.96 24.02
CA ILE A 19 -7.68 -14.82 23.21
C ILE A 19 -7.54 -13.68 22.20
N ALA A 20 -7.02 -12.52 22.63
CA ALA A 20 -6.81 -11.37 21.75
C ALA A 20 -5.86 -11.69 20.58
N ARG A 21 -4.76 -12.41 20.85
CA ARG A 21 -3.80 -12.84 19.81
C ARG A 21 -4.40 -13.83 18.82
N HIS A 22 -5.24 -14.75 19.31
CA HIS A 22 -5.91 -15.73 18.45
C HIS A 22 -6.90 -15.05 17.50
N GLN A 23 -7.69 -14.11 18.02
CA GLN A 23 -8.69 -13.38 17.24
C GLN A 23 -8.04 -12.50 16.16
N GLN A 24 -6.92 -11.84 16.47
CA GLN A 24 -6.16 -11.05 15.50
C GLN A 24 -5.56 -11.92 14.39
N ARG A 25 -5.05 -13.12 14.71
CA ARG A 25 -4.55 -14.07 13.71
C ARG A 25 -5.66 -14.61 12.81
N GLN A 26 -6.84 -14.90 13.36
CA GLN A 26 -7.98 -15.37 12.58
C GLN A 26 -8.48 -14.30 11.60
N GLN A 27 -8.54 -13.04 12.02
CA GLN A 27 -8.90 -11.93 11.13
C GLN A 27 -7.91 -11.80 9.96
N GLN A 28 -6.60 -11.86 10.22
CA GLN A 28 -5.59 -11.85 9.16
C GLN A 28 -5.65 -13.08 8.26
N GLN A 29 -5.88 -14.28 8.81
CA GLN A 29 -6.01 -15.50 7.99
C GLN A 29 -7.22 -15.43 7.06
N ASN A 30 -8.35 -14.87 7.52
CA ASN A 30 -9.54 -14.75 6.69
C ASN A 30 -9.37 -13.71 5.56
N GLN A 31 -8.62 -12.63 5.78
CA GLN A 31 -8.29 -11.65 4.73
C GLN A 31 -7.55 -12.30 3.55
N CYS A 32 -6.74 -13.33 3.81
CA CYS A 32 -5.94 -14.02 2.79
C CYS A 32 -6.55 -15.31 2.21
N GLN A 33 -7.82 -15.61 2.49
CA GLN A 33 -8.53 -16.73 1.86
C GLN A 33 -9.08 -16.33 0.48
N LEU A 34 -8.17 -16.17 -0.47
CA LEU A 34 -8.51 -15.84 -1.87
C LEU A 34 -8.94 -17.10 -2.62
N GLN A 35 -10.14 -17.07 -3.20
CA GLN A 35 -10.66 -18.18 -4.01
C GLN A 35 -10.26 -18.05 -5.49
N ASN A 36 -10.08 -16.81 -5.97
CA ASN A 36 -9.60 -16.50 -7.31
C ASN A 36 -8.65 -15.31 -7.28
N ILE A 37 -7.71 -15.25 -8.24
CA ILE A 37 -6.79 -14.13 -8.46
C ILE A 37 -7.01 -13.64 -9.88
N GLU A 38 -7.24 -12.32 -10.04
CA GLU A 38 -7.61 -11.71 -11.31
C GLU A 38 -6.70 -10.54 -11.64
N ALA A 39 -6.53 -10.28 -12.94
CA ALA A 39 -5.82 -9.11 -13.42
C ALA A 39 -6.72 -7.87 -13.26
N LEU A 40 -6.41 -7.02 -12.28
CA LEU A 40 -7.18 -5.82 -11.98
C LEU A 40 -6.77 -4.62 -12.84
N GLU A 41 -7.76 -3.86 -13.28
CA GLU A 41 -7.59 -2.56 -13.92
C GLU A 41 -7.57 -1.43 -12.88
N PRO A 42 -6.93 -0.28 -13.18
CA PRO A 42 -6.96 0.87 -12.27
C PRO A 42 -8.37 1.45 -12.15
N ILE A 43 -8.76 1.82 -10.94
CA ILE A 43 -10.05 2.45 -10.65
C ILE A 43 -10.04 3.96 -10.91
N GLU A 44 -8.85 4.57 -10.91
CA GLU A 44 -8.67 6.00 -11.13
C GLU A 44 -7.47 6.25 -12.04
N VAL A 45 -7.65 7.19 -12.97
CA VAL A 45 -6.60 7.67 -13.89
C VAL A 45 -6.54 9.19 -13.83
N ILE A 46 -5.45 9.70 -13.30
CA ILE A 46 -5.20 11.14 -13.13
C ILE A 46 -4.31 11.62 -14.28
N GLN A 47 -4.85 12.53 -15.09
CA GLN A 47 -4.10 13.19 -16.16
C GLN A 47 -3.24 14.32 -15.60
N ALA A 48 -2.00 14.39 -16.06
CA ALA A 48 -1.06 15.45 -15.71
C ALA A 48 -0.32 15.93 -16.97
N GLU A 49 0.44 17.02 -16.83
CA GLU A 49 1.07 17.73 -17.95
C GLU A 49 1.97 16.79 -18.78
N ALA A 50 2.79 16.00 -18.11
CA ALA A 50 3.79 15.14 -18.76
C ALA A 50 3.52 13.64 -18.56
N GLY A 51 2.26 13.23 -18.41
CA GLY A 51 1.92 11.82 -18.26
C GLY A 51 0.62 11.56 -17.53
N VAL A 52 0.48 10.34 -17.03
CA VAL A 52 -0.68 9.92 -16.24
C VAL A 52 -0.27 9.08 -15.04
N THR A 53 -1.06 9.19 -13.98
CA THR A 53 -0.97 8.35 -12.79
C THR A 53 -2.21 7.48 -12.74
N GLU A 54 -2.02 6.17 -12.59
CA GLU A 54 -3.09 5.20 -12.45
C GLU A 54 -3.05 4.61 -11.03
N ILE A 55 -4.22 4.45 -10.43
CA ILE A 55 -4.39 4.02 -9.04
C ILE A 55 -5.33 2.81 -9.03
N TRP A 56 -4.95 1.77 -8.29
CA TRP A 56 -5.76 0.58 -8.07
C TRP A 56 -6.48 0.67 -6.74
N ASP A 57 -7.56 -0.09 -6.60
CA ASP A 57 -8.31 -0.16 -5.34
C ASP A 57 -7.46 -0.80 -4.24
N ALA A 58 -6.98 0.02 -3.30
CA ALA A 58 -6.25 -0.47 -2.13
C ALA A 58 -7.05 -1.46 -1.28
N TYR A 59 -8.39 -1.43 -1.35
CA TYR A 59 -9.26 -2.30 -0.58
C TYR A 59 -9.56 -3.64 -1.26
N ASP A 60 -9.06 -3.87 -2.48
CA ASP A 60 -9.17 -5.18 -3.12
C ASP A 60 -8.53 -6.25 -2.24
N GLN A 61 -9.22 -7.39 -2.10
CA GLN A 61 -8.78 -8.45 -1.19
C GLN A 61 -7.39 -9.00 -1.55
N GLN A 62 -7.03 -9.01 -2.83
CA GLN A 62 -5.71 -9.48 -3.30
C GLN A 62 -4.61 -8.55 -2.81
N PHE A 63 -4.83 -7.24 -2.88
CA PHE A 63 -3.88 -6.22 -2.43
C PHE A 63 -3.81 -6.12 -0.90
N GLN A 64 -4.96 -6.18 -0.22
CA GLN A 64 -5.04 -6.26 1.24
C GLN A 64 -4.30 -7.48 1.79
N CYS A 65 -4.47 -8.65 1.17
CA CYS A 65 -3.75 -9.85 1.59
C CYS A 65 -2.23 -9.73 1.35
N ALA A 66 -1.81 -9.14 0.22
CA ALA A 66 -0.40 -8.87 -0.05
C ALA A 66 0.19 -7.76 0.82
N GLY A 67 -0.66 -6.94 1.47
CA GLY A 67 -0.25 -5.82 2.29
C GLY A 67 0.37 -4.69 1.48
N VAL A 68 -0.13 -4.49 0.24
CA VAL A 68 0.42 -3.50 -0.70
C VAL A 68 -0.65 -2.61 -1.30
N ASP A 69 -0.27 -1.36 -1.61
CA ASP A 69 -1.02 -0.50 -2.52
C ASP A 69 -0.26 -0.35 -3.83
N PHE A 70 -0.99 -0.19 -4.94
CA PHE A 70 -0.40 -0.16 -6.28
C PHE A 70 -0.72 1.13 -7.02
N ILE A 71 0.33 1.82 -7.47
CA ILE A 71 0.25 3.05 -8.27
C ILE A 71 1.19 2.93 -9.47
N ARG A 72 0.76 3.39 -10.64
CA ARG A 72 1.55 3.36 -11.88
C ARG A 72 1.63 4.74 -12.49
N HIS A 73 2.86 5.22 -12.68
CA HIS A 73 3.12 6.44 -13.44
C HIS A 73 3.59 6.11 -14.84
N ARG A 74 2.88 6.61 -15.85
CA ARG A 74 3.32 6.66 -17.24
C ARG A 74 3.84 8.05 -17.55
N ILE A 75 5.15 8.18 -17.66
CA ILE A 75 5.82 9.46 -17.89
C ILE A 75 6.16 9.60 -19.38
N GLN A 76 5.72 10.70 -19.98
CA GLN A 76 6.04 11.04 -21.36
C GLN A 76 7.54 11.39 -21.49
N PRO A 77 8.14 11.27 -22.69
CA PRO A 77 9.49 11.76 -22.94
C PRO A 77 9.64 13.24 -22.52
N GLY A 78 10.72 13.58 -21.80
CA GLY A 78 10.92 14.94 -21.25
C GLY A 78 10.10 15.25 -19.99
N GLY A 79 9.22 14.33 -19.56
CA GLY A 79 8.45 14.45 -18.33
C GLY A 79 9.25 14.14 -17.07
N LEU A 80 8.85 14.79 -15.98
CA LEU A 80 9.40 14.68 -14.64
C LEU A 80 8.31 14.31 -13.65
N LEU A 81 8.57 13.29 -12.83
CA LEU A 81 7.77 13.00 -11.64
C LEU A 81 8.20 13.95 -10.51
N LEU A 82 7.30 14.86 -10.14
CA LEU A 82 7.48 15.79 -9.05
C LEU A 82 7.59 15.04 -7.72
N PRO A 83 8.50 15.45 -6.81
CA PRO A 83 8.63 14.85 -5.50
C PRO A 83 7.29 14.80 -4.76
N SER A 84 6.96 13.61 -4.31
CA SER A 84 5.78 13.30 -3.51
C SER A 84 6.26 12.74 -2.18
N CYS A 85 5.69 13.23 -1.09
CA CYS A 85 5.98 12.64 0.20
C CYS A 85 4.85 11.72 0.62
N TRP A 86 5.21 10.50 0.98
CA TRP A 86 4.25 9.47 1.36
C TRP A 86 4.52 8.97 2.77
N ILE A 87 3.44 8.56 3.44
CA ILE A 87 3.49 8.05 4.82
C ILE A 87 3.93 6.58 4.85
N SER A 88 3.78 5.85 3.75
CA SER A 88 4.21 4.44 3.63
C SER A 88 5.58 4.33 2.96
N LYS A 89 6.27 3.20 3.15
CA LYS A 89 7.47 2.88 2.36
C LYS A 89 7.04 2.52 0.94
N PHE A 90 7.63 3.19 -0.04
CA PHE A 90 7.45 2.90 -1.46
C PHE A 90 8.64 2.14 -2.01
N GLN A 91 8.37 1.02 -2.67
CA GLN A 91 9.33 0.34 -3.51
C GLN A 91 9.11 0.74 -4.96
N ASN A 92 10.06 1.52 -5.49
CA ASN A 92 10.01 1.99 -6.87
C ASN A 92 10.62 0.93 -7.78
N THR A 93 9.84 0.42 -8.72
CA THR A 93 10.34 -0.46 -9.78
C THR A 93 10.18 0.22 -11.14
N LYS A 94 11.31 0.46 -11.82
CA LYS A 94 11.29 0.93 -13.19
C LYS A 94 11.02 -0.25 -14.10
N ILE A 95 9.87 -0.24 -14.77
CA ILE A 95 9.59 -1.20 -15.82
C ILE A 95 9.97 -0.54 -17.15
N HIS A 96 11.05 -1.02 -17.76
CA HIS A 96 11.39 -0.65 -19.12
C HIS A 96 10.65 -1.59 -20.09
N LYS A 97 9.38 -1.29 -20.36
CA LYS A 97 8.64 -1.95 -21.44
C LYS A 97 7.75 -0.94 -22.15
N ASP A 98 8.27 -0.36 -23.22
CA ASP A 98 7.56 -0.31 -24.49
C ASP A 98 8.56 -0.08 -25.64
N LYS A 99 8.77 -1.10 -26.49
CA LYS A 99 9.64 -1.01 -27.68
C LYS A 99 9.00 -0.16 -28.79
N LEU A 100 7.72 0.22 -28.65
CA LEU A 100 6.98 1.06 -29.61
C LEU A 100 6.88 2.54 -29.22
N THR A 101 6.96 2.94 -27.94
CA THR A 101 6.63 4.32 -27.53
C THR A 101 7.68 5.08 -26.72
N ASN A 102 8.83 4.49 -26.38
CA ASN A 102 9.94 5.16 -25.66
C ASN A 102 9.49 5.86 -24.34
N ARG A 103 8.51 5.28 -23.63
CA ARG A 103 7.96 5.81 -22.37
C ARG A 103 8.64 5.17 -21.16
N LYS A 104 8.84 5.95 -20.09
CA LYS A 104 9.31 5.43 -18.80
C LYS A 104 8.10 5.05 -17.95
N LEU A 105 8.02 3.78 -17.56
CA LEU A 105 7.02 3.29 -16.61
C LEU A 105 7.68 3.18 -15.23
N ILE A 106 7.07 3.83 -14.23
CA ILE A 106 7.46 3.67 -12.83
C ILE A 106 6.27 3.04 -12.12
N LEU A 107 6.49 1.82 -11.61
CA LEU A 107 5.57 1.19 -10.69
C LEU A 107 5.99 1.49 -9.26
N LEU A 108 5.00 1.84 -8.47
CA LEU A 108 5.10 2.16 -7.07
C LEU A 108 4.30 1.11 -6.30
N LEU A 109 5.01 0.24 -5.59
CA LEU A 109 4.44 -0.70 -4.63
C LEU A 109 4.59 -0.09 -3.24
N GLN A 110 3.48 0.23 -2.59
CA GLN A 110 3.48 0.67 -1.20
C GLN A 110 3.47 -0.55 -0.31
N THR A 111 4.33 -0.59 0.70
CA THR A 111 4.16 -1.51 1.84
C THR A 111 3.80 -0.67 3.04
N HIS A 112 2.77 -1.04 3.81
CA HIS A 112 2.35 -0.30 5.00
C HIS A 112 3.50 -0.26 6.03
N THR A 113 4.24 0.84 6.06
CA THR A 113 5.27 1.12 7.08
C THR A 113 5.28 2.62 7.32
N PHE A 114 4.96 3.03 8.55
CA PHE A 114 4.77 4.43 8.92
C PHE A 114 6.08 5.23 8.86
N ILE A 115 6.11 6.27 8.03
CA ILE A 115 7.10 7.34 8.00
C ILE A 115 6.32 8.66 8.09
N HIS A 116 6.75 9.56 8.96
CA HIS A 116 6.05 10.81 9.25
C HIS A 116 6.22 11.80 8.09
N CYS A 117 5.12 12.28 7.47
CA CYS A 117 5.18 13.37 6.49
C CYS A 117 4.10 14.44 6.71
N ASN A 118 4.49 15.71 6.60
CA ASN A 118 3.63 16.88 6.78
C ASN A 118 2.96 17.25 5.44
N THR A 119 1.63 17.32 5.41
CA THR A 119 0.79 17.23 4.21
C THR A 119 0.31 18.59 3.70
N LYS A 120 0.65 18.92 2.46
CA LYS A 120 -0.21 19.71 1.56
C LYS A 120 0.14 19.39 0.11
N HIS A 121 -0.85 18.91 -0.63
CA HIS A 121 -0.89 18.63 -2.09
C HIS A 121 -0.22 17.33 -2.57
N ILE A 122 -1.05 16.30 -2.81
CA ILE A 122 -0.68 14.99 -3.41
C ILE A 122 -1.58 14.71 -4.62
N TYR A 123 -1.81 15.68 -5.51
CA TYR A 123 -2.78 15.45 -6.61
C TYR A 123 -2.30 15.82 -8.01
N THR A 124 -1.05 16.26 -8.20
CA THR A 124 -0.47 16.45 -9.54
C THR A 124 1.03 16.17 -9.52
N HIS A 125 1.42 14.93 -9.82
CA HIS A 125 2.81 14.48 -9.69
C HIS A 125 3.62 14.48 -10.98
N LEU A 126 3.07 14.81 -12.15
CA LEU A 126 3.84 14.77 -13.41
C LEU A 126 3.85 16.15 -14.09
N ALA A 127 5.04 16.69 -14.30
CA ALA A 127 5.29 17.99 -14.94
C ALA A 127 6.33 17.85 -16.05
N THR A 128 6.42 18.84 -16.95
CA THR A 128 7.44 18.83 -18.02
C THR A 128 8.76 19.44 -17.53
N TYR A 129 9.90 18.88 -17.93
CA TYR A 129 11.21 19.50 -17.69
C TYR A 129 11.42 20.60 -18.75
N LYS A 130 11.58 21.86 -18.31
CA LYS A 130 11.98 22.98 -19.19
C LYS A 130 13.49 23.09 -19.28
#